data_AF-A0A1F7P1D9-F1
#
_entry.id   AF-A0A1F7P1D9-F1
#
_cell.length_a   1.000
_cell.length_b   1.000
_cell.length_c   1.000
_cell.angle_alpha   90.00
_cell.angle_beta   90.00
_cell.angle_gamma   90.00
#
_symmetry.space_group_name_H-M   'P 1'
#
loop_
_entity.id
_entity.type
_entity.pdbx_description
1 polymer ?
#
loop_
_entity_poly.entity_id
_entity_poly.type
_entity_poly.pdbx_seq_one_letter_code
_entity_poly.pdbx_strand_id
1 'polypeptide(L)' 'MFALDLPVGSLVNGWGAKFDETGQNSNARVQHYMLQWQNGALVSVWPEEFTTNRTKWLPLPAWDQRK' A
#
# COMPACT_ATOMS: atom_id res chain seq x y z
N MET A 1 -8.75 -10.71 25.82
CA MET A 1 -8.95 -10.88 24.36
C MET A 1 -9.00 -9.49 23.76
N PHE A 2 -8.17 -9.18 22.76
CA PHE A 2 -8.17 -7.86 22.14
C PHE A 2 -9.47 -7.67 21.33
N ALA A 3 -10.18 -6.56 21.56
CA ALA A 3 -11.52 -6.34 20.99
C ALA A 3 -11.51 -5.58 19.66
N LEU A 4 -10.37 -4.98 19.27
CA LEU A 4 -10.29 -4.20 18.04
C LEU A 4 -10.33 -5.13 16.81
N ASP A 5 -11.28 -4.89 15.93
CA ASP A 5 -11.37 -5.53 14.60
C ASP A 5 -11.89 -4.51 13.58
N LEU A 6 -10.97 -3.75 12.98
CA LEU A 6 -11.24 -2.82 11.89
C LEU A 6 -10.95 -3.50 10.56
N PRO A 7 -11.86 -3.49 9.57
CA PRO A 7 -11.63 -4.08 8.26
C PRO A 7 -10.54 -3.34 7.46
N VAL A 8 -10.02 -4.00 6.41
CA VAL A 8 -9.11 -3.36 5.43
C VAL A 8 -9.76 -2.09 4.86
N GLY A 9 -8.98 -1.03 4.71
CA GLY A 9 -9.45 0.30 4.26
C GLY A 9 -9.87 1.25 5.38
N SER A 10 -9.89 0.83 6.65
CA SER A 10 -10.31 1.68 7.77
C SER A 10 -9.27 2.71 8.20
N LEU A 11 -7.99 2.43 7.96
CA LEU A 11 -6.87 3.30 8.36
C LEU A 11 -6.35 4.11 7.18
N VAL A 12 -5.62 5.19 7.48
CA VAL A 12 -5.10 6.15 6.48
C VAL A 12 -4.20 5.52 5.42
N ASN A 13 -3.53 4.41 5.75
CA ASN A 13 -2.71 3.64 4.84
C ASN A 13 -3.50 2.55 4.08
N GLY A 14 -4.82 2.52 4.19
CA GLY A 14 -5.69 1.51 3.59
C GLY A 14 -5.71 0.17 4.33
N TRP A 15 -5.08 0.05 5.51
CA TRP A 15 -5.11 -1.19 6.30
C TRP A 15 -6.36 -1.28 7.18
N GLY A 16 -6.55 -2.44 7.78
CA GLY A 16 -7.35 -2.62 8.97
C GLY A 16 -6.49 -2.78 10.22
N ALA A 17 -7.11 -3.19 11.32
CA ALA A 17 -6.40 -3.55 12.54
C ALA A 17 -7.16 -4.62 13.30
N LYS A 18 -6.48 -5.72 13.65
CA LYS A 18 -6.99 -6.74 14.57
C LYS A 18 -5.83 -7.41 15.27
N PHE A 19 -5.84 -7.48 16.59
CA PHE A 19 -4.75 -8.11 17.33
C PHE A 19 -5.00 -9.60 17.56
N ASP A 20 -4.00 -10.43 17.26
CA ASP A 20 -4.02 -11.86 17.57
C ASP A 20 -3.66 -12.12 19.05
N GLU A 21 -3.56 -13.40 19.43
CA GLU A 21 -3.26 -13.81 20.80
C GLU A 21 -1.87 -13.36 21.28
N THR A 22 -0.96 -13.06 20.36
CA THR A 22 0.38 -12.53 20.66
C THR A 22 0.40 -10.99 20.77
N GLY A 23 -0.75 -10.35 20.51
CA GLY A 23 -0.86 -8.89 20.50
C GLY A 23 -0.32 -8.24 19.22
N GLN A 24 -0.06 -9.01 18.17
CA GLN A 24 0.38 -8.48 16.87
C GLN A 24 -0.81 -8.18 15.97
N ASN A 25 -0.70 -7.17 15.11
CA ASN A 25 -1.71 -6.94 14.09
C ASN A 25 -1.74 -8.13 13.12
N SER A 26 -2.90 -8.78 13.04
CA SER A 26 -3.08 -9.99 12.27
C SER A 26 -2.93 -9.74 10.77
N ASN A 27 -2.34 -10.72 10.08
CA ASN A 27 -2.13 -10.65 8.62
C ASN A 27 -3.43 -10.40 7.83
N ALA A 28 -4.59 -10.84 8.33
CA ALA A 28 -5.88 -10.63 7.68
C ALA A 28 -6.36 -9.16 7.66
N ARG A 29 -5.65 -8.26 8.35
CA ARG A 29 -5.91 -6.81 8.38
C ARG A 29 -4.76 -5.97 7.84
N VAL A 30 -3.65 -6.61 7.49
CA VAL A 30 -2.48 -5.95 6.89
C VAL A 30 -2.56 -6.08 5.38
N GLN A 31 -2.42 -4.97 4.66
CA GLN A 31 -2.49 -4.96 3.21
C GLN A 31 -1.17 -4.49 2.61
N HIS A 32 -0.59 -5.28 1.70
CA HIS A 32 0.54 -4.77 0.92
C HIS A 32 0.02 -3.84 -0.18
N TYR A 33 0.74 -2.75 -0.40
CA TYR A 33 0.53 -1.87 -1.55
C TYR A 33 1.89 -1.40 -2.07
N MET A 34 1.95 -1.10 -3.36
CA MET A 34 3.12 -0.51 -3.98
C MET A 34 2.82 0.94 -4.29
N LEU A 35 3.73 1.83 -3.92
CA LEU A 35 3.68 3.24 -4.27
C LEU A 35 4.76 3.56 -5.30
N GLN A 36 4.46 4.47 -6.22
CA GLN A 36 5.45 5.00 -7.16
C GLN A 36 5.22 6.51 -7.35
N TRP A 37 6.30 7.27 -7.40
CA TRP A 37 6.23 8.67 -7.83
C TRP A 37 5.93 8.73 -9.33
N GLN A 38 4.82 9.36 -9.70
CA GLN A 38 4.42 9.60 -11.08
C GLN A 38 3.89 11.03 -11.22
N ASN A 39 4.38 11.76 -12.23
CA ASN A 39 3.92 13.12 -12.55
C ASN A 39 3.90 14.06 -11.33
N GLY A 40 4.92 13.98 -10.45
CA GLY A 40 5.05 14.84 -9.28
C GLY A 40 4.22 14.44 -8.06
N ALA A 41 3.50 13.31 -8.08
CA ALA A 41 2.74 12.80 -6.95
C ALA A 41 3.14 11.36 -6.60
N LEU A 42 3.08 11.02 -5.30
CA LEU A 42 3.21 9.64 -4.83
C LEU A 42 1.85 8.95 -4.99
N VAL A 43 1.77 7.95 -5.87
CA VAL A 43 0.52 7.24 -6.17
C VAL A 43 0.63 5.75 -5.87
N SER A 44 -0.46 5.12 -5.43
CA SER A 44 -0.55 3.65 -5.39
C SER A 44 -0.56 3.09 -6.81
N VAL A 45 0.20 2.04 -7.07
CA VAL A 45 0.28 1.34 -8.37
C VAL A 45 -0.10 -0.15 -8.28
N TRP A 46 -0.28 -0.67 -7.07
CA TRP A 46 -0.80 -2.01 -6.77
C TRP A 46 -1.35 -2.07 -5.33
N PRO A 47 -2.37 -2.89 -5.02
CA PRO A 47 -3.12 -3.79 -5.89
C PRO A 47 -4.09 -3.06 -6.82
N GLU A 48 -4.46 -3.72 -7.92
CA GLU A 48 -5.27 -3.13 -9.00
C GLU A 48 -6.66 -2.69 -8.55
N GLU A 49 -7.22 -3.33 -7.52
CA GLU A 49 -8.50 -2.96 -6.91
C GLU A 49 -8.48 -1.59 -6.21
N PHE A 50 -7.31 -1.08 -5.84
CA PHE A 50 -7.16 0.21 -5.14
C PHE A 50 -6.54 1.31 -6.00
N THR A 51 -6.28 1.06 -7.29
CA THR A 51 -5.67 2.07 -8.15
C THR A 51 -5.88 1.82 -9.65
N THR A 52 -6.08 2.92 -10.37
CA THR A 52 -6.05 2.97 -11.83
C THR A 52 -4.66 3.28 -12.38
N ASN A 53 -3.72 3.71 -11.54
CA ASN A 53 -2.33 3.88 -11.96
C ASN A 53 -1.67 2.50 -12.11
N ARG A 54 -0.69 2.39 -13.00
CA ARG A 54 0.10 1.16 -13.17
C ARG A 54 1.56 1.45 -12.95
N THR A 55 2.26 0.45 -12.41
CA THR A 55 3.71 0.53 -12.18
C THR A 55 4.41 0.82 -13.51
N LYS A 56 5.18 1.91 -13.56
CA LYS A 56 6.10 2.17 -14.68
C LYS A 56 7.35 1.34 -14.42
N TRP A 57 7.49 0.23 -15.15
CA TRP A 57 8.58 -0.73 -14.98
C TRP A 57 9.94 -0.12 -15.34
N LEU A 58 10.96 -0.48 -14.55
CA LEU A 58 12.37 -0.19 -14.82
C LEU A 58 12.83 -0.99 -16.06
N PRO A 59 13.80 -0.50 -16.87
CA PRO A 59 14.72 0.57 -16.54
C PRO A 59 14.08 1.95 -16.67
N LEU A 60 14.22 2.72 -15.59
CA LEU A 60 14.08 4.16 -15.66
C LEU A 60 15.21 4.63 -16.60
N PRO A 61 14.97 5.62 -17.46
CA PRO A 61 16.01 6.20 -18.28
C PRO A 61 17.22 6.60 -17.41
N ALA A 62 18.40 6.62 -18.05
CA ALA A 62 19.64 7.02 -17.40
C ALA A 62 19.47 8.39 -16.72
N TRP A 63 20.24 8.66 -15.66
CA TRP A 63 20.00 9.82 -14.80
C TRP A 63 20.04 11.16 -15.58
N ASP A 64 20.91 11.24 -16.57
CA ASP A 64 21.07 12.34 -17.52
C ASP A 64 19.93 12.47 -18.55
N GLN A 65 19.06 11.47 -18.66
CA GLN A 65 17.90 11.43 -19.55
C GLN A 65 16.58 11.78 -18.85
N ARG A 66 16.60 12.08 -17.55
CA ARG A 66 15.43 12.51 -16.77
C ARG A 66 15.34 14.03 -16.84
N LYS A 67 14.41 14.57 -17.65
CA LYS A 67 14.11 16.01 -17.73
C LYS A 67 13.18 16.48 -16.62
#